data_AF-A0A812P8R3-F1
#
_entry.id   AF-A0A812P8R3-F1
#
_cell.length_a   1.000
_cell.length_b   1.000
_cell.length_c   1.000
_cell.angle_alpha   90.00
_cell.angle_beta   90.00
_cell.angle_gamma   90.00
#
_symmetry.space_group_name_H-M   'P 1'
#
loop_
_entity.id
_entity.type
_entity.pdbx_description
1 polymer ?
#
loop_
_entity_poly.entity_id
_entity_poly.type
_entity_poly.pdbx_seq_one_letter_code
_entity_poly.pdbx_strand_id
1 'polypeptide(L)'
;MSTPSPEEWAQMDTLAKVAAWAGLAGSIGDLSTPLGSFLRLLGSDGKDHPRVLAALAEADYVKLVNTWVLKIPAPNPSDPAIDQAPTPMQLGQVGLLGKTCRTMCSSTAVAPGPAASSSKRRIKLSAVINQDDDYDVDILDESTVANAYAKYTKRIGAFPRPEEELSQEQLTGLHSLFKSGRAPYVDMAVWGPYHHRLQRKRRLKGVRLNQYGEIQTLELTGPSDFEAWRECYAVFKVGAIMFEEITPARLDAYEKHIRNYHERYGRGCWALIYQADVRARLENSERLRRVGKDEHDMAVPTTLILDLRFWHAELEEPALLVLAKSTKMEKIVGDDAPVESLKQAAPLDGRVAQGGGANKRKQLGLREHRVGDDGNLTHNRRGASLCSGFQQGQCLERDRWGNCVRDGHSKHQCAKCLAEDHGAAVCPSSGPKMPRTFKGKGKGGGGRKGGKAKSS
;
A
#
# COMPACT_ATOMS: atom_id res chain seq x y z
N MET A 1 -5.93 35.88 20.87
CA MET A 1 -5.67 36.80 19.74
C MET A 1 -6.92 36.81 18.88
N SER A 2 -7.49 38.00 18.74
CA SER A 2 -8.91 38.32 18.57
C SER A 2 -9.52 37.83 17.25
N THR A 3 -10.21 36.70 17.30
CA THR A 3 -11.27 36.38 16.33
C THR A 3 -12.42 37.37 16.55
N PRO A 4 -13.02 37.95 15.49
CA PRO A 4 -14.14 38.85 15.67
C PRO A 4 -15.31 38.13 16.36
N SER A 5 -16.09 38.83 17.17
CA SER A 5 -17.25 38.27 17.87
C SER A 5 -18.36 37.91 16.88
N PRO A 6 -19.28 36.97 17.19
CA PRO A 6 -20.37 36.60 16.28
C PRO A 6 -21.22 37.78 15.78
N GLU A 7 -21.34 38.85 16.57
CA GLU A 7 -22.06 40.08 16.21
C GLU A 7 -21.26 40.94 15.22
N GLU A 8 -19.93 41.01 15.38
CA GLU A 8 -19.03 41.72 14.47
C GLU A 8 -19.00 41.05 13.08
N TRP A 9 -19.11 39.73 13.03
CA TRP A 9 -19.16 38.96 11.78
C TRP A 9 -20.38 39.29 10.92
N ALA A 10 -21.54 39.45 11.55
CA ALA A 10 -22.79 39.75 10.85
C ALA A 10 -22.75 41.13 10.15
N GLN A 11 -21.85 42.01 10.58
CA GLN A 11 -21.70 43.37 10.05
C GLN A 11 -20.63 43.47 8.95
N MET A 12 -19.81 42.43 8.75
CA MET A 12 -18.66 42.39 7.82
C MET A 12 -18.99 41.79 6.45
N ASP A 13 -19.98 42.34 5.76
CA ASP A 13 -20.44 41.88 4.43
C ASP A 13 -19.56 42.35 3.25
N THR A 14 -18.66 43.32 3.46
CA THR A 14 -17.75 43.86 2.42
C THR A 14 -16.30 43.91 2.87
N LEU A 15 -15.37 43.84 1.91
CA LEU A 15 -13.93 43.95 2.17
C LEU A 15 -13.55 45.26 2.87
N ALA A 16 -14.21 46.38 2.55
CA ALA A 16 -13.96 47.66 3.24
C ALA A 16 -14.29 47.61 4.74
N LYS A 17 -15.36 46.90 5.14
CA LYS A 17 -15.73 46.76 6.56
C LYS A 17 -14.77 45.83 7.31
N VAL A 18 -14.32 44.73 6.68
CA VAL A 18 -13.29 43.86 7.26
C VAL A 18 -11.96 44.60 7.38
N ALA A 19 -11.62 45.44 6.40
CA ALA A 19 -10.39 46.25 6.42
C ALA A 19 -10.41 47.31 7.53
N ALA A 20 -11.55 47.97 7.73
CA ALA A 20 -11.74 48.90 8.84
C ALA A 20 -11.59 48.19 10.20
N TRP A 21 -12.20 47.01 10.36
CA TRP A 21 -12.04 46.20 11.58
C TRP A 21 -10.59 45.74 11.80
N ALA A 22 -9.88 45.38 10.73
CA ALA A 22 -8.47 45.03 10.78
C ALA A 22 -7.54 46.23 11.05
N GLY A 23 -8.09 47.45 11.14
CA GLY A 23 -7.36 48.67 11.48
C GLY A 23 -6.72 49.39 10.29
N LEU A 24 -7.08 49.03 9.05
CA LEU A 24 -6.62 49.75 7.86
C LEU A 24 -7.33 51.10 7.76
N ALA A 25 -6.63 52.15 8.16
CA ALA A 25 -7.11 53.53 8.07
C ALA A 25 -6.99 54.08 6.63
N GLY A 26 -7.87 55.01 6.26
CA GLY A 26 -7.78 55.72 5.00
C GLY A 26 -9.09 55.87 4.25
N SER A 27 -8.99 56.31 3.00
CA SER A 27 -10.13 56.38 2.08
C SER A 27 -9.86 55.50 0.85
N ILE A 28 -10.92 54.87 0.33
CA ILE A 28 -10.83 53.84 -0.73
C ILE A 28 -10.22 54.41 -2.02
N GLY A 29 -10.40 55.71 -2.29
CA GLY A 29 -9.87 56.38 -3.48
C GLY A 29 -8.46 56.98 -3.32
N ASP A 30 -7.90 56.98 -2.11
CA ASP A 30 -6.62 57.62 -1.83
C ASP A 30 -5.48 56.60 -1.71
N LEU A 31 -4.64 56.55 -2.75
CA LEU A 31 -3.50 55.65 -2.86
C LEU A 31 -2.34 55.99 -1.90
N SER A 32 -2.40 57.15 -1.23
CA SER A 32 -1.47 57.48 -0.16
C SER A 32 -1.86 56.82 1.17
N THR A 33 -3.10 56.31 1.27
CA THR A 33 -3.59 55.66 2.49
C THR A 33 -3.45 54.14 2.43
N PRO A 34 -3.27 53.47 3.59
CA PRO A 34 -3.20 52.01 3.66
C PRO A 34 -4.43 51.30 3.08
N LEU A 35 -5.63 51.81 3.37
CA LEU A 35 -6.87 51.21 2.86
C LEU A 35 -6.97 51.33 1.32
N GLY A 36 -6.77 52.53 0.77
CA GLY A 36 -6.94 52.78 -0.67
C GLY A 36 -5.87 52.10 -1.52
N SER A 37 -4.60 52.17 -1.11
CA SER A 37 -3.50 51.49 -1.81
C SER A 37 -3.65 49.97 -1.84
N PHE A 38 -4.09 49.36 -0.73
CA PHE A 38 -4.25 47.91 -0.66
C PHE A 38 -5.47 47.41 -1.45
N LEU A 39 -6.61 48.10 -1.40
CA LEU A 39 -7.77 47.75 -2.22
C LEU A 39 -7.47 47.90 -3.72
N ARG A 40 -6.70 48.93 -4.10
CA ARG A 40 -6.24 49.10 -5.48
C ARG A 40 -5.36 47.93 -5.94
N LEU A 41 -4.46 47.44 -5.08
CA LEU A 41 -3.63 46.28 -5.36
C LEU A 41 -4.46 45.01 -5.59
N LEU A 42 -5.55 44.85 -4.82
CA LEU A 42 -6.51 43.76 -5.00
C LEU A 42 -7.42 43.93 -6.23
N GLY A 43 -7.43 45.11 -6.85
CA GLY A 43 -8.36 45.45 -7.91
C GLY A 43 -9.81 45.62 -7.45
N SER A 44 -10.02 45.90 -6.16
CA SER A 44 -11.35 46.01 -5.52
C SER A 44 -11.71 47.48 -5.24
N ASP A 45 -12.99 47.83 -5.35
CA ASP A 45 -13.53 49.11 -4.87
C ASP A 45 -14.01 49.03 -3.39
N GLY A 46 -13.68 47.94 -2.70
CA GLY A 46 -14.02 47.69 -1.31
C GLY A 46 -15.44 47.15 -1.07
N LYS A 47 -16.29 47.09 -2.10
CA LYS A 47 -17.65 46.54 -2.00
C LYS A 47 -17.71 45.03 -2.21
N ASP A 48 -16.62 44.43 -2.70
CA ASP A 48 -16.55 43.00 -2.90
C ASP A 48 -16.75 42.23 -1.61
N HIS A 49 -17.41 41.08 -1.72
CA HIS A 49 -17.66 40.20 -0.58
C HIS A 49 -16.33 39.55 -0.11
N PRO A 50 -16.10 39.39 1.21
CA PRO A 50 -14.87 38.80 1.76
C PRO A 50 -14.45 37.43 1.18
N ARG A 51 -15.41 36.69 0.62
CA ARG A 51 -15.21 35.42 -0.09
C ARG A 51 -14.26 35.50 -1.28
N VAL A 52 -14.24 36.64 -1.97
CA VAL A 52 -13.41 36.82 -3.17
C VAL A 52 -11.93 36.80 -2.77
N LEU A 53 -11.60 37.46 -1.66
CA LEU A 53 -10.26 37.43 -1.09
C LEU A 53 -9.94 36.07 -0.43
N ALA A 54 -10.94 35.45 0.22
CA ALA A 54 -10.78 34.15 0.87
C ALA A 54 -10.44 33.02 -0.11
N ALA A 55 -10.91 33.11 -1.36
CA ALA A 55 -10.65 32.13 -2.41
C ALA A 55 -9.19 32.16 -2.92
N LEU A 56 -8.42 33.22 -2.65
CA LEU A 56 -7.02 33.28 -3.03
C LEU A 56 -6.19 32.32 -2.17
N ALA A 57 -5.37 31.50 -2.84
CA ALA A 57 -4.42 30.63 -2.18
C ALA A 57 -3.47 31.44 -1.28
N GLU A 58 -3.15 30.93 -0.09
CA GLU A 58 -2.35 31.65 0.90
C GLU A 58 -0.97 32.08 0.35
N ALA A 59 -0.34 31.21 -0.46
CA ALA A 59 0.92 31.50 -1.11
C ALA A 59 0.83 32.71 -2.07
N ASP A 60 -0.28 32.85 -2.79
CA ASP A 60 -0.46 33.96 -3.73
C ASP A 60 -0.88 35.25 -3.02
N TYR A 61 -1.63 35.13 -1.92
CA TYR A 61 -1.90 36.26 -1.03
C TYR A 61 -0.61 36.85 -0.46
N VAL A 62 0.32 36.01 0.03
CA VAL A 62 1.62 36.47 0.55
C VAL A 62 2.45 37.15 -0.54
N LYS A 63 2.50 36.58 -1.76
CA LYS A 63 3.19 37.23 -2.88
C LYS A 63 2.59 38.60 -3.19
N LEU A 64 1.26 38.70 -3.21
CA LEU A 64 0.57 39.97 -3.47
C LEU A 64 0.90 41.01 -2.40
N VAL A 65 0.80 40.65 -1.11
CA VAL A 65 1.15 41.55 0.00
C VAL A 65 2.60 42.03 -0.08
N ASN A 66 3.53 41.16 -0.50
CA ASN A 66 4.94 41.53 -0.67
C ASN A 66 5.20 42.53 -1.81
N THR A 67 4.25 42.71 -2.72
CA THR A 67 4.31 43.71 -3.80
C THR A 67 3.61 45.03 -3.46
N TRP A 68 3.01 45.12 -2.27
CA TRP A 68 2.22 46.28 -1.87
C TRP A 68 3.11 47.51 -1.61
N VAL A 69 2.74 48.65 -2.19
CA VAL A 69 3.38 49.96 -2.01
C VAL A 69 2.32 51.05 -1.87
N LEU A 70 2.62 52.07 -1.07
CA LEU A 70 1.81 53.30 -0.94
C LEU A 70 2.37 54.38 -1.85
N LYS A 71 1.49 55.18 -2.47
CA LYS A 71 1.87 56.31 -3.34
C LYS A 71 1.70 57.62 -2.57
N ILE A 72 2.78 58.14 -2.01
CA ILE A 72 2.72 59.32 -1.14
C ILE A 72 3.01 60.57 -1.96
N PRO A 73 2.29 61.68 -1.74
CA PRO A 73 2.59 62.95 -2.42
C PRO A 73 4.03 63.37 -2.18
N ALA A 74 4.72 63.79 -3.24
CA ALA A 74 6.05 64.36 -3.09
C ALA A 74 5.99 65.67 -2.28
N PRO A 75 7.09 66.07 -1.62
CA PRO A 75 7.15 67.31 -0.84
C PRO A 75 6.80 68.56 -1.67
N ASN A 76 7.07 68.52 -2.98
CA ASN A 76 6.64 69.54 -3.93
C ASN A 76 5.46 69.04 -4.76
N PRO A 77 4.40 69.85 -4.96
CA PRO A 77 3.21 69.47 -5.73
C PRO A 77 3.47 69.17 -7.22
N SER A 78 4.61 69.60 -7.75
CA SER A 78 5.02 69.42 -9.15
C SER A 78 5.79 68.12 -9.39
N ASP A 79 6.19 67.40 -8.33
CA ASP A 79 6.98 66.17 -8.42
C ASP A 79 6.08 64.92 -8.38
N PRO A 80 6.45 63.82 -9.05
CA PRO A 80 5.66 62.59 -9.05
C PRO A 80 5.61 61.95 -7.65
N ALA A 81 4.49 61.29 -7.33
CA ALA A 81 4.31 60.59 -6.06
C ALA A 81 5.41 59.55 -5.81
N ILE A 82 5.83 59.43 -4.55
CA ILE A 82 6.92 58.55 -4.11
C ILE A 82 6.35 57.22 -3.63
N ASP A 83 7.00 56.11 -4.02
CA ASP A 83 6.65 54.77 -3.59
C ASP A 83 7.23 54.50 -2.20
N GLN A 84 6.37 54.31 -1.21
CA GLN A 84 6.76 53.92 0.13
C GLN A 84 6.32 52.48 0.42
N ALA A 85 7.26 51.67 0.94
CA ALA A 85 6.94 50.33 1.42
C ALA A 85 6.06 50.39 2.68
N PRO A 86 5.09 49.47 2.84
CA PRO A 86 4.22 49.42 4.00
C PRO A 86 5.02 49.13 5.28
N THR A 87 4.59 49.74 6.37
CA THR A 87 5.18 49.50 7.69
C THR A 87 4.86 48.07 8.18
N PRO A 88 5.67 47.51 9.10
CA PRO A 88 5.38 46.20 9.71
C PRO A 88 3.99 46.13 10.35
N MET A 89 3.49 47.24 10.90
CA MET A 89 2.14 47.32 11.47
C MET A 89 1.07 47.18 10.39
N GLN A 90 1.21 47.88 9.26
CA GLN A 90 0.30 47.79 8.13
C GLN A 90 0.31 46.39 7.50
N LEU A 91 1.48 45.75 7.41
CA LEU A 91 1.59 44.35 7.00
C LEU A 91 0.85 43.41 7.95
N GLY A 92 0.93 43.65 9.27
CA GLY A 92 0.16 42.94 10.28
C GLY A 92 -1.36 43.08 10.11
N GLN A 93 -1.84 44.30 9.80
CA GLN A 93 -3.25 44.60 9.55
C GLN A 93 -3.80 43.90 8.31
N VAL A 94 -3.05 43.92 7.20
CA VAL A 94 -3.40 43.17 5.99
C VAL A 94 -3.33 41.66 6.22
N GLY A 95 -2.38 41.19 7.02
CA GLY A 95 -2.33 39.78 7.44
C GLY A 95 -3.57 39.37 8.23
N LEU A 96 -4.06 40.24 9.11
CA LEU A 96 -5.28 40.04 9.89
C LEU A 96 -6.53 40.03 8.99
N LEU A 97 -6.65 40.99 8.07
CA LEU A 97 -7.71 41.05 7.07
C LEU A 97 -7.84 39.73 6.29
N GLY A 98 -6.73 39.24 5.73
CA GLY A 98 -6.74 38.01 4.92
C GLY A 98 -7.13 36.77 5.73
N LYS A 99 -6.68 36.67 6.99
CA LYS A 99 -7.07 35.60 7.91
C LYS A 99 -8.55 35.69 8.27
N THR A 100 -9.06 36.89 8.56
CA THR A 100 -10.48 37.09 8.87
C THR A 100 -11.36 36.74 7.69
N CYS A 101 -11.05 37.20 6.47
CA CYS A 101 -11.82 36.85 5.27
C CYS A 101 -11.90 35.33 5.04
N ARG A 102 -10.77 34.61 5.21
CA ARG A 102 -10.74 33.15 5.09
C ARG A 102 -11.56 32.46 6.17
N THR A 103 -11.40 32.86 7.42
CA THR A 103 -12.16 32.31 8.55
C THR A 103 -13.66 32.55 8.36
N MET A 104 -14.03 33.73 7.84
CA MET A 104 -15.40 34.12 7.50
C MET A 104 -16.06 33.25 6.44
N CYS A 105 -15.29 32.87 5.42
CA CYS A 105 -15.83 32.13 4.29
C CYS A 105 -15.67 30.62 4.44
N SER A 106 -14.85 30.15 5.39
CA SER A 106 -14.83 28.75 5.81
C SER A 106 -16.05 28.32 6.63
N SER A 107 -16.95 29.25 7.00
CA SER A 107 -18.10 29.00 7.88
C SER A 107 -19.46 29.34 7.28
N THR A 108 -19.59 29.53 5.96
CA THR A 108 -20.89 29.71 5.31
C THR A 108 -21.09 28.83 4.06
N ALA A 109 -22.20 28.06 4.11
CA ALA A 109 -22.87 27.28 3.07
C ALA A 109 -22.50 25.78 2.85
N VAL A 110 -22.84 24.94 3.83
CA VAL A 110 -23.74 23.78 3.60
C VAL A 110 -24.92 23.92 4.56
N ALA A 111 -26.14 23.66 4.09
CA ALA A 111 -27.41 23.70 4.82
C ALA A 111 -27.38 22.91 6.16
N PRO A 112 -28.27 23.20 7.14
CA PRO A 112 -28.03 22.87 8.55
C PRO A 112 -28.14 21.36 8.81
N GLY A 113 -26.98 20.71 8.98
CA GLY A 113 -26.85 19.48 9.75
C GLY A 113 -26.59 19.82 11.23
N PRO A 114 -27.01 18.98 12.20
CA PRO A 114 -27.07 19.37 13.60
C PRO A 114 -25.68 19.66 14.17
N ALA A 115 -25.65 20.64 15.10
CA ALA A 115 -24.55 21.10 15.94
C ALA A 115 -23.22 20.33 15.84
N ALA A 116 -22.14 21.03 15.48
CA ALA A 116 -20.78 20.54 15.63
C ALA A 116 -20.46 20.33 17.12
N SER A 117 -20.76 19.13 17.61
CA SER A 117 -20.03 18.54 18.72
C SER A 117 -18.55 18.53 18.38
N SER A 118 -17.69 18.83 19.36
CA SER A 118 -16.23 18.62 19.32
C SER A 118 -15.82 17.56 18.30
N SER A 119 -15.21 17.94 17.18
CA SER A 119 -14.90 17.01 16.10
C SER A 119 -13.98 15.90 16.62
N LYS A 120 -14.55 14.72 16.88
CA LYS A 120 -13.82 13.57 17.37
C LYS A 120 -12.76 13.20 16.34
N ARG A 121 -11.57 12.82 16.82
CA ARG A 121 -10.50 12.31 15.94
C ARG A 121 -11.06 11.14 15.13
N ARG A 122 -10.86 11.15 13.81
CA ARG A 122 -11.36 10.10 12.89
C ARG A 122 -10.26 9.17 12.43
N ILE A 123 -10.62 7.94 12.13
CA ILE A 123 -9.74 6.93 11.53
C ILE A 123 -10.37 6.36 10.26
N LYS A 124 -9.54 6.07 9.26
CA LYS A 124 -9.96 5.41 8.02
C LYS A 124 -9.92 3.89 8.21
N LEU A 125 -11.01 3.19 7.93
CA LEU A 125 -11.11 1.74 8.12
C LEU A 125 -10.13 0.97 7.21
N SER A 126 -9.79 1.50 6.03
CA SER A 126 -8.82 0.87 5.12
C SER A 126 -7.40 0.82 5.65
N ALA A 127 -7.07 1.69 6.61
CA ALA A 127 -5.78 1.64 7.28
C ALA A 127 -5.71 0.60 8.42
N VAL A 128 -6.87 0.16 8.94
CA VAL A 128 -6.97 -0.53 10.23
C VAL A 128 -7.65 -1.90 10.16
N ILE A 129 -8.72 -2.04 9.39
CA ILE A 129 -9.64 -3.19 9.42
C ILE A 129 -9.62 -3.97 8.10
N ASN A 130 -9.85 -3.32 6.96
CA ASN A 130 -9.96 -3.97 5.65
C ASN A 130 -9.52 -3.02 4.54
N GLN A 131 -8.52 -3.40 3.74
CA GLN A 131 -7.95 -2.55 2.68
C GLN A 131 -8.98 -1.96 1.69
N ASP A 132 -10.12 -2.63 1.52
CA ASP A 132 -11.21 -2.21 0.63
C ASP A 132 -12.26 -1.30 1.29
N ASP A 133 -12.18 -1.09 2.61
CA ASP A 133 -13.19 -0.34 3.37
C ASP A 133 -12.74 1.11 3.59
N ASP A 134 -13.11 2.00 2.68
CA ASP A 134 -12.69 3.40 2.71
C ASP A 134 -13.51 4.33 3.64
N TYR A 135 -14.37 3.77 4.50
CA TYR A 135 -15.16 4.56 5.44
C TYR A 135 -14.32 5.13 6.58
N ASP A 136 -14.71 6.33 7.04
CA ASP A 136 -14.11 6.99 8.20
C ASP A 136 -15.01 6.89 9.43
N VAL A 137 -14.43 6.48 10.55
CA VAL A 137 -15.14 6.31 11.83
C VAL A 137 -14.52 7.20 12.91
N ASP A 138 -15.38 7.76 13.77
CA ASP A 138 -14.96 8.52 14.95
C ASP A 138 -14.32 7.60 15.99
N ILE A 139 -13.18 8.01 16.54
CA ILE A 139 -12.48 7.26 17.59
C ILE A 139 -13.38 7.07 18.82
N LEU A 140 -13.34 5.86 19.36
CA LEU A 140 -14.01 5.51 20.61
C LEU A 140 -13.51 6.35 21.78
N ASP A 141 -14.46 6.78 22.61
CA ASP A 141 -14.17 7.47 23.87
C ASP A 141 -13.39 6.54 24.82
N GLU A 142 -12.48 7.11 25.62
CA GLU A 142 -11.62 6.36 26.54
C GLU A 142 -12.42 5.51 27.54
N SER A 143 -13.61 5.97 27.95
CA SER A 143 -14.52 5.21 28.81
C SER A 143 -15.01 3.91 28.15
N THR A 144 -15.27 3.93 26.84
CA THR A 144 -15.71 2.75 26.10
C THR A 144 -14.56 1.75 25.97
N VAL A 145 -13.34 2.25 25.75
CA VAL A 145 -12.12 1.42 25.75
C VAL A 145 -11.90 0.77 27.12
N ALA A 146 -11.95 1.55 28.20
CA ALA A 146 -11.81 1.04 29.56
C ALA A 146 -12.87 -0.04 29.89
N ASN A 147 -14.12 0.18 29.49
CA ASN A 147 -15.19 -0.79 29.65
C ASN A 147 -14.95 -2.09 28.86
N ALA A 148 -14.43 -1.99 27.63
CA ALA A 148 -14.08 -3.14 26.80
C ALA A 148 -13.01 -4.01 27.48
N TYR A 149 -11.96 -3.39 28.02
CA TYR A 149 -10.93 -4.09 28.79
C TYR A 149 -11.47 -4.68 30.11
N ALA A 150 -12.35 -3.97 30.82
CA ALA A 150 -12.99 -4.50 32.02
C ALA A 150 -13.83 -5.75 31.73
N LYS A 151 -14.58 -5.77 30.62
CA LYS A 151 -15.33 -6.94 30.15
C LYS A 151 -14.42 -8.13 29.83
N TYR A 152 -13.31 -7.88 29.15
CA TYR A 152 -12.32 -8.92 28.85
C TYR A 152 -11.76 -9.54 30.13
N THR A 153 -11.27 -8.71 31.06
CA THR A 153 -10.73 -9.18 32.35
C THR A 153 -11.78 -9.95 33.15
N LYS A 154 -13.05 -9.54 33.09
CA LYS A 154 -14.15 -10.28 33.74
C LYS A 154 -14.40 -11.65 33.12
N ARG A 155 -14.30 -11.79 31.79
CA ARG A 155 -14.54 -13.07 31.08
C ARG A 155 -13.36 -14.04 31.17
N ILE A 156 -12.13 -13.54 31.02
CA ILE A 156 -10.91 -14.36 30.93
C ILE A 156 -10.18 -14.46 32.27
N GLY A 157 -10.36 -13.49 33.17
CA GLY A 157 -9.71 -13.45 34.48
C GLY A 157 -8.33 -12.79 34.48
N ALA A 158 -7.84 -12.34 33.32
CA ALA A 158 -6.54 -11.67 33.19
C ALA A 158 -6.58 -10.60 32.10
N PHE A 159 -5.62 -9.69 32.15
CA PHE A 159 -5.38 -8.71 31.08
C PHE A 159 -4.81 -9.43 29.83
N PRO A 160 -5.12 -8.96 28.60
CA PRO A 160 -4.48 -9.48 27.39
C PRO A 160 -2.96 -9.36 27.47
N ARG A 161 -2.23 -10.20 26.73
CA ARG A 161 -0.77 -10.06 26.63
C ARG A 161 -0.42 -8.85 25.75
N PRO A 162 0.75 -8.22 25.94
CA PRO A 162 1.15 -7.05 25.14
C PRO A 162 1.13 -7.27 23.62
N GLU A 163 1.40 -8.48 23.16
CA GLU A 163 1.33 -8.86 21.76
C GLU A 163 -0.10 -9.05 21.23
N GLU A 164 -1.08 -9.29 22.10
CA GLU A 164 -2.49 -9.51 21.76
C GLU A 164 -3.36 -8.26 21.99
N GLU A 165 -2.79 -7.21 22.62
CA GLU A 165 -3.46 -5.95 22.90
C GLU A 165 -3.84 -5.18 21.63
N LEU A 166 -5.04 -4.60 21.66
CA LEU A 166 -5.55 -3.77 20.57
C LEU A 166 -5.26 -2.31 20.84
N SER A 167 -4.80 -1.61 19.80
CA SER A 167 -4.79 -0.15 19.79
C SER A 167 -6.20 0.43 19.82
N GLN A 168 -6.34 1.69 20.27
CA GLN A 168 -7.61 2.41 20.25
C GLN A 168 -8.17 2.51 18.82
N GLU A 169 -7.32 2.61 17.79
CA GLU A 169 -7.76 2.61 16.41
C GLU A 169 -8.38 1.26 16.00
N GLN A 170 -7.72 0.14 16.35
CA GLN A 170 -8.25 -1.21 16.10
C GLN A 170 -9.56 -1.47 16.83
N LEU A 171 -9.66 -1.10 18.10
CA LEU A 171 -10.91 -1.21 18.87
C LEU A 171 -12.04 -0.40 18.24
N THR A 172 -11.73 0.81 17.78
CA THR A 172 -12.72 1.68 17.12
C THR A 172 -13.24 1.04 15.84
N GLY A 173 -12.35 0.57 14.97
CA GLY A 173 -12.75 -0.06 13.72
C GLY A 173 -13.58 -1.32 13.95
N LEU A 174 -13.15 -2.17 14.89
CA LEU A 174 -13.84 -3.41 15.21
C LEU A 174 -15.22 -3.18 15.85
N HIS A 175 -15.33 -2.21 16.77
CA HIS A 175 -16.61 -1.82 17.36
C HIS A 175 -17.58 -1.28 16.31
N SER A 176 -17.10 -0.50 15.35
CA SER A 176 -17.94 0.01 14.26
C SER A 176 -18.51 -1.13 13.40
N LEU A 177 -17.68 -2.13 13.08
CA LEU A 177 -18.13 -3.32 12.35
C LEU A 177 -19.24 -4.05 13.09
N PHE A 178 -19.05 -4.35 14.38
CA PHE A 178 -20.05 -5.03 15.19
C PHE A 178 -21.36 -4.23 15.30
N LYS A 179 -21.25 -2.92 15.58
CA LYS A 179 -22.42 -2.03 15.68
C LYS A 179 -23.20 -1.92 14.36
N SER A 180 -22.51 -2.01 13.23
CA SER A 180 -23.15 -1.98 11.90
C SER A 180 -23.87 -3.28 11.54
N GLY A 181 -23.72 -4.34 12.34
CA GLY A 181 -24.32 -5.65 12.07
C GLY A 181 -23.79 -6.31 10.80
N ARG A 182 -22.61 -5.91 10.33
CA ARG A 182 -21.89 -6.56 9.22
C ARG A 182 -21.18 -7.82 9.74
N ALA A 183 -20.85 -8.75 8.84
CA ALA A 183 -19.98 -9.85 9.19
C ALA A 183 -18.65 -9.32 9.75
N PRO A 184 -18.15 -9.84 10.88
CA PRO A 184 -16.97 -9.31 11.57
C PRO A 184 -15.68 -9.78 10.90
N TYR A 185 -15.45 -9.30 9.68
CA TYR A 185 -14.24 -9.57 8.91
C TYR A 185 -13.15 -8.53 9.20
N VAL A 186 -11.93 -9.02 9.45
CA VAL A 186 -10.71 -8.22 9.49
C VAL A 186 -9.70 -8.80 8.51
N ASP A 187 -9.11 -7.95 7.67
CA ASP A 187 -8.06 -8.36 6.74
C ASP A 187 -6.72 -8.45 7.49
N MET A 188 -6.12 -9.64 7.55
CA MET A 188 -4.88 -9.89 8.28
C MET A 188 -3.63 -9.32 7.59
N ALA A 189 -3.73 -8.82 6.36
CA ALA A 189 -2.70 -7.95 5.80
C ALA A 189 -2.69 -6.58 6.50
N VAL A 190 -3.88 -6.08 6.87
CA VAL A 190 -4.07 -4.84 7.63
C VAL A 190 -4.31 -4.99 9.14
N TRP A 191 -4.44 -6.20 9.65
CA TRP A 191 -4.72 -6.46 11.05
C TRP A 191 -3.63 -7.31 11.70
N GLY A 192 -3.15 -6.94 12.89
CA GLY A 192 -2.12 -7.70 13.58
C GLY A 192 -1.58 -7.05 14.85
N PRO A 193 -0.60 -7.69 15.50
CA PRO A 193 -0.01 -7.25 16.77
C PRO A 193 0.80 -5.95 16.59
N TYR A 194 1.01 -5.23 17.69
CA TYR A 194 1.81 -4.00 17.73
C TYR A 194 1.42 -2.97 16.65
N HIS A 195 0.14 -2.59 16.61
CA HIS A 195 -0.46 -1.81 15.53
C HIS A 195 0.33 -0.58 15.08
N HIS A 196 0.86 0.23 16.00
CA HIS A 196 1.63 1.42 15.63
C HIS A 196 2.92 1.08 14.87
N ARG A 197 3.58 -0.05 15.17
CA ARG A 197 4.76 -0.54 14.43
C ARG A 197 4.33 -1.05 13.05
N LEU A 198 3.20 -1.76 13.02
CA LEU A 198 2.61 -2.31 11.80
C LEU A 198 2.21 -1.20 10.82
N GLN A 199 1.52 -0.14 11.28
CA GLN A 199 1.18 1.04 10.47
C GLN A 199 2.42 1.72 9.87
N ARG A 200 3.51 1.89 10.66
CA ARG A 200 4.76 2.47 10.15
C ARG A 200 5.38 1.60 9.04
N LYS A 201 5.43 0.29 9.25
CA LYS A 201 5.93 -0.68 8.26
C LYS A 201 5.12 -0.64 6.96
N ARG A 202 3.81 -0.39 7.04
CA ARG A 202 2.93 -0.27 5.87
C ARG A 202 3.15 0.97 5.03
N ARG A 203 3.27 2.13 5.67
CA ARG A 203 3.54 3.40 4.97
C ARG A 203 4.78 3.29 4.06
N LEU A 204 5.75 2.46 4.45
CA LEU A 204 6.96 2.18 3.67
C LEU A 204 6.75 1.17 2.54
N LYS A 205 5.83 0.20 2.68
CA LYS A 205 5.55 -0.84 1.68
C LYS A 205 4.55 -0.38 0.60
N GLY A 206 3.70 0.60 0.92
CA GLY A 206 2.48 0.92 0.18
C GLY A 206 2.62 1.81 -1.04
N VAL A 207 3.81 2.20 -1.51
CA VAL A 207 3.95 3.09 -2.68
C VAL A 207 5.00 2.54 -3.65
N ARG A 208 4.59 2.33 -4.91
CA ARG A 208 5.51 2.08 -6.02
C ARG A 208 5.29 3.09 -7.13
N LEU A 209 6.39 3.55 -7.73
CA LEU A 209 6.35 4.34 -8.95
C LEU A 209 6.11 3.41 -10.13
N ASN A 210 5.03 3.60 -10.88
CA ASN A 210 4.75 2.83 -12.07
C ASN A 210 5.62 3.31 -13.26
N GLN A 211 5.54 2.60 -14.39
CA GLN A 211 6.32 2.94 -15.60
C GLN A 211 5.97 4.29 -16.23
N TYR A 212 4.86 4.90 -15.80
CA TYR A 212 4.39 6.22 -16.24
C TYR A 212 4.74 7.33 -15.24
N GLY A 213 5.46 7.02 -14.16
CA GLY A 213 5.82 7.98 -13.12
C GLY A 213 4.69 8.29 -12.12
N GLU A 214 3.59 7.52 -12.12
CA GLU A 214 2.51 7.66 -11.16
C GLU A 214 2.77 6.80 -9.92
N ILE A 215 2.34 7.30 -8.77
CA ILE A 215 2.38 6.58 -7.50
C ILE A 215 1.19 5.61 -7.47
N GLN A 216 1.48 4.31 -7.52
CA GLN A 216 0.51 3.25 -7.30
C GLN A 216 0.62 2.69 -5.89
N THR A 217 -0.51 2.62 -5.19
CA THR A 217 -0.62 1.99 -3.89
C THR A 217 -0.60 0.48 -4.07
N LEU A 218 0.36 -0.22 -3.47
CA LEU A 218 0.44 -1.68 -3.53
C LEU A 218 -0.46 -2.28 -2.45
N GLU A 219 -1.37 -3.18 -2.83
CA GLU A 219 -2.10 -4.03 -1.89
C GLU A 219 -1.10 -4.84 -1.03
N LEU A 220 -1.36 -4.85 0.27
CA LEU A 220 -0.54 -5.56 1.23
C LEU A 220 -0.89 -7.03 1.18
N THR A 221 0.14 -7.85 1.25
CA THR A 221 0.01 -9.30 1.33
C THR A 221 -0.28 -9.74 2.76
N GLY A 222 -1.12 -10.76 2.90
CA GLY A 222 -1.44 -11.42 4.15
C GLY A 222 -0.26 -12.20 4.76
N PRO A 223 -0.48 -12.81 5.94
CA PRO A 223 0.52 -13.55 6.69
C PRO A 223 1.21 -14.64 5.86
N SER A 224 2.52 -14.78 6.06
CA SER A 224 3.36 -15.69 5.28
C SER A 224 3.29 -17.16 5.72
N ASP A 225 2.82 -17.42 6.94
CA ASP A 225 2.54 -18.76 7.46
C ASP A 225 1.48 -18.75 8.56
N PHE A 226 1.15 -19.94 9.06
CA PHE A 226 0.16 -20.14 10.12
C PHE A 226 0.50 -19.42 11.42
N GLU A 227 1.79 -19.30 11.79
CA GLU A 227 2.18 -18.65 13.03
C GLU A 227 1.93 -17.14 12.94
N ALA A 228 2.32 -16.51 11.82
CA ALA A 228 2.01 -15.10 11.55
C ALA A 228 0.49 -14.85 11.50
N TRP A 229 -0.27 -15.77 10.92
CA TRP A 229 -1.74 -15.71 10.93
C TRP A 229 -2.31 -15.84 12.34
N ARG A 230 -1.80 -16.76 13.16
CA ARG A 230 -2.25 -16.97 14.54
C ARG A 230 -2.03 -15.72 15.38
N GLU A 231 -0.89 -15.04 15.22
CA GLU A 231 -0.62 -13.76 15.89
C GLU A 231 -1.66 -12.70 15.51
N CYS A 232 -2.01 -12.59 14.23
CA CYS A 232 -3.05 -11.66 13.78
C CYS A 232 -4.44 -12.05 14.30
N TYR A 233 -4.75 -13.34 14.28
CA TYR A 233 -6.02 -13.87 14.77
C TYR A 233 -6.16 -13.73 16.29
N ALA A 234 -5.09 -13.84 17.06
CA ALA A 234 -5.11 -13.63 18.51
C ALA A 234 -5.58 -12.22 18.89
N VAL A 235 -5.10 -11.20 18.17
CA VAL A 235 -5.56 -9.81 18.33
C VAL A 235 -7.06 -9.68 18.00
N PHE A 236 -7.52 -10.34 16.94
CA PHE A 236 -8.96 -10.36 16.62
C PHE A 236 -9.77 -11.05 17.73
N LYS A 237 -9.28 -12.19 18.24
CA LYS A 237 -9.91 -12.96 19.32
C LYS A 237 -10.11 -12.10 20.56
N VAL A 238 -9.08 -11.36 21.00
CA VAL A 238 -9.18 -10.46 22.15
C VAL A 238 -10.26 -9.40 21.92
N GLY A 239 -10.28 -8.75 20.76
CA GLY A 239 -11.27 -7.73 20.42
C GLY A 239 -12.71 -8.27 20.37
N ALA A 240 -12.91 -9.45 19.81
CA ALA A 240 -14.23 -10.10 19.77
C ALA A 240 -14.74 -10.49 21.17
N ILE A 241 -13.83 -10.87 22.08
CA ILE A 241 -14.18 -11.17 23.48
C ILE A 241 -14.50 -9.88 24.25
N MET A 242 -13.73 -8.81 24.03
CA MET A 242 -13.94 -7.49 24.65
C MET A 242 -15.34 -6.93 24.37
N PHE A 243 -15.82 -7.07 23.12
CA PHE A 243 -17.16 -6.63 22.73
C PHE A 243 -18.25 -7.67 22.96
N GLU A 244 -17.90 -8.85 23.47
CA GLU A 244 -18.83 -9.93 23.82
C GLU A 244 -19.61 -10.55 22.66
N GLU A 245 -19.20 -10.26 21.43
CA GLU A 245 -19.88 -10.65 20.19
C GLU A 245 -19.69 -12.13 19.85
N ILE A 246 -18.55 -12.69 20.23
CA ILE A 246 -18.21 -14.09 19.97
C ILE A 246 -17.71 -14.74 21.26
N THR A 247 -18.15 -15.97 21.53
CA THR A 247 -17.70 -16.72 22.70
C THR A 247 -16.26 -17.25 22.51
N PRO A 248 -15.41 -17.25 23.56
CA PRO A 248 -14.02 -17.70 23.47
C PRO A 248 -13.87 -19.10 22.87
N ALA A 249 -14.72 -20.04 23.29
CA ALA A 249 -14.69 -21.42 22.80
C ALA A 249 -14.88 -21.53 21.28
N ARG A 250 -15.67 -20.64 20.67
CA ARG A 250 -15.87 -20.63 19.20
C ARG A 250 -14.65 -20.07 18.47
N LEU A 251 -14.02 -19.05 19.05
CA LEU A 251 -12.79 -18.47 18.49
C LEU A 251 -11.65 -19.49 18.53
N ASP A 252 -11.51 -20.22 19.64
CA ASP A 252 -10.50 -21.27 19.81
C ASP A 252 -10.77 -22.48 18.89
N ALA A 253 -12.04 -22.85 18.71
CA ALA A 253 -12.42 -23.91 17.78
C ALA A 253 -12.03 -23.56 16.33
N TYR A 254 -12.22 -22.30 15.93
CA TYR A 254 -11.84 -21.83 14.59
C TYR A 254 -10.32 -21.81 14.40
N GLU A 255 -9.57 -21.32 15.39
CA GLU A 255 -8.11 -21.39 15.36
C GLU A 255 -7.61 -22.84 15.19
N LYS A 256 -8.19 -23.76 15.96
CA LYS A 256 -7.86 -25.19 15.88
C LYS A 256 -8.23 -25.78 14.52
N HIS A 257 -9.33 -25.33 13.92
CA HIS A 257 -9.75 -25.79 12.59
C HIS A 257 -8.71 -25.44 11.52
N ILE A 258 -8.25 -24.18 11.47
CA ILE A 258 -7.20 -23.75 10.53
C ILE A 258 -5.87 -24.44 10.83
N ARG A 259 -5.52 -24.61 12.11
CA ARG A 259 -4.34 -25.35 12.55
C ARG A 259 -4.35 -26.78 12.00
N ASN A 260 -5.47 -27.49 12.13
CA ASN A 260 -5.61 -28.87 11.65
C ASN A 260 -5.35 -28.97 10.14
N TYR A 261 -5.83 -28.01 9.34
CA TYR A 261 -5.54 -27.99 7.89
C TYR A 261 -4.07 -27.70 7.59
N HIS A 262 -3.45 -26.78 8.32
CA HIS A 262 -2.03 -26.52 8.19
C HIS A 262 -1.18 -27.73 8.58
N GLU A 263 -1.53 -28.47 9.63
CA GLU A 263 -0.88 -29.71 10.03
C GLU A 263 -1.09 -30.83 9.00
N ARG A 264 -2.29 -30.94 8.43
CA ARG A 264 -2.66 -31.97 7.44
C ARG A 264 -1.99 -31.77 6.08
N TYR A 265 -1.99 -30.53 5.56
CA TYR A 265 -1.54 -30.23 4.19
C TYR A 265 -0.16 -29.56 4.14
N GLY A 266 0.34 -29.07 5.27
CA GLY A 266 1.67 -28.49 5.42
C GLY A 266 1.83 -27.07 4.85
N ARG A 267 3.02 -26.51 5.06
CA ARG A 267 3.40 -25.15 4.62
C ARG A 267 3.24 -24.91 3.12
N GLY A 268 3.41 -25.95 2.30
CA GLY A 268 3.26 -25.85 0.85
C GLY A 268 1.85 -25.44 0.41
N CYS A 269 0.84 -25.72 1.24
CA CYS A 269 -0.56 -25.40 1.00
C CYS A 269 -1.03 -24.11 1.69
N TRP A 270 -0.13 -23.36 2.34
CA TRP A 270 -0.51 -22.20 3.15
C TRP A 270 -1.26 -21.13 2.38
N ALA A 271 -0.82 -20.79 1.16
CA ALA A 271 -1.50 -19.80 0.33
C ALA A 271 -2.97 -20.15 0.07
N LEU A 272 -3.24 -21.43 -0.21
CA LEU A 272 -4.59 -21.95 -0.42
C LEU A 272 -5.40 -21.95 0.88
N ILE A 273 -4.79 -22.38 2.00
CA ILE A 273 -5.44 -22.37 3.32
C ILE A 273 -5.84 -20.94 3.71
N TYR A 274 -4.93 -19.97 3.53
CA TYR A 274 -5.19 -18.56 3.85
C TYR A 274 -6.30 -17.97 2.97
N GLN A 275 -6.30 -18.28 1.68
CA GLN A 275 -7.34 -17.83 0.76
C GLN A 275 -8.72 -18.41 1.13
N ALA A 276 -8.79 -19.70 1.45
CA ALA A 276 -10.01 -20.33 1.94
C ALA A 276 -10.48 -19.72 3.28
N ASP A 277 -9.57 -19.41 4.21
CA ASP A 277 -9.86 -18.70 5.46
C ASP A 277 -10.44 -17.30 5.20
N VAL A 278 -9.86 -16.52 4.28
CA VAL A 278 -10.36 -15.18 3.93
C VAL A 278 -11.78 -15.28 3.38
N ARG A 279 -12.03 -16.18 2.42
CA ARG A 279 -13.38 -16.41 1.87
C ARG A 279 -14.37 -16.88 2.94
N ALA A 280 -13.92 -17.73 3.87
CA ALA A 280 -14.74 -18.19 4.97
C ALA A 280 -15.16 -17.01 5.86
N ARG A 281 -14.19 -16.20 6.31
CA ARG A 281 -14.45 -15.07 7.23
C ARG A 281 -15.15 -13.90 6.56
N LEU A 282 -15.00 -13.69 5.26
CA LEU A 282 -15.59 -12.57 4.52
C LEU A 282 -16.94 -12.92 3.89
N GLU A 283 -16.98 -13.99 3.08
CA GLU A 283 -18.14 -14.33 2.24
C GLU A 283 -19.06 -15.34 2.92
N ASN A 284 -18.48 -16.45 3.41
CA ASN A 284 -19.28 -17.52 3.97
C ASN A 284 -19.91 -17.12 5.31
N SER A 285 -19.21 -16.34 6.13
CA SER A 285 -19.73 -15.77 7.36
C SER A 285 -20.98 -14.90 7.11
N GLU A 286 -20.97 -14.07 6.07
CA GLU A 286 -22.11 -13.24 5.68
C GLU A 286 -23.26 -14.08 5.12
N ARG A 287 -22.95 -15.12 4.33
CA ARG A 287 -23.95 -16.08 3.85
C ARG A 287 -24.65 -16.77 5.02
N LEU A 288 -23.88 -17.35 5.94
CA LEU A 288 -24.41 -18.02 7.13
C LEU A 288 -25.18 -17.06 8.03
N ARG A 289 -24.76 -15.80 8.14
CA ARG A 289 -25.51 -14.76 8.86
C ARG A 289 -26.86 -14.46 8.21
N ARG A 290 -26.97 -14.47 6.88
CA ARG A 290 -28.26 -14.28 6.18
C ARG A 290 -29.18 -15.48 6.38
N VAL A 291 -28.65 -16.70 6.25
CA VAL A 291 -29.43 -17.93 6.50
C VAL A 291 -29.86 -18.01 7.98
N GLY A 292 -28.96 -17.72 8.91
CA GLY A 292 -29.24 -17.73 10.36
C GLY A 292 -30.09 -16.55 10.85
N LYS A 293 -30.43 -15.57 10.00
CA LYS A 293 -31.48 -14.59 10.34
C LYS A 293 -32.88 -15.14 10.15
N ASP A 294 -33.03 -16.13 9.27
CA ASP A 294 -34.30 -16.83 9.05
C ASP A 294 -34.49 -17.95 10.09
N GLU A 295 -33.39 -18.49 10.65
CA GLU A 295 -33.36 -19.49 11.72
C GLU A 295 -32.83 -18.86 13.03
N HIS A 296 -33.73 -18.46 13.92
CA HIS A 296 -33.55 -17.55 15.08
C HIS A 296 -32.48 -17.89 16.17
N ASP A 297 -31.35 -18.55 15.91
CA ASP A 297 -30.42 -18.88 17.02
C ASP A 297 -28.91 -19.10 16.75
N MET A 298 -28.36 -18.89 15.54
CA MET A 298 -26.96 -19.28 15.30
C MET A 298 -25.98 -18.13 15.12
N ALA A 299 -25.22 -17.82 16.18
CA ALA A 299 -24.07 -16.92 16.10
C ALA A 299 -22.95 -17.47 15.17
N VAL A 300 -22.54 -16.61 14.23
CA VAL A 300 -21.82 -16.85 12.96
C VAL A 300 -20.53 -17.71 12.98
N PRO A 301 -19.70 -17.73 14.05
CA PRO A 301 -18.41 -18.44 13.98
C PRO A 301 -18.46 -19.97 14.09
N THR A 302 -19.42 -20.54 14.84
CA THR A 302 -19.53 -22.02 14.95
C THR A 302 -20.03 -22.64 13.66
N THR A 303 -20.99 -21.98 13.01
CA THR A 303 -21.54 -22.41 11.73
C THR A 303 -20.50 -22.43 10.62
N LEU A 304 -19.48 -21.57 10.71
CA LEU A 304 -18.44 -21.46 9.70
C LEU A 304 -17.58 -22.73 9.61
N ILE A 305 -17.25 -23.34 10.75
CA ILE A 305 -16.47 -24.59 10.82
C ILE A 305 -17.33 -25.79 10.37
N LEU A 306 -18.62 -25.74 10.66
CA LEU A 306 -19.56 -26.84 10.39
C LEU A 306 -19.98 -26.94 8.92
N ASP A 307 -19.67 -25.93 8.11
CA ASP A 307 -19.96 -25.93 6.68
C ASP A 307 -18.93 -26.75 5.89
N LEU A 308 -19.03 -28.08 6.04
CA LEU A 308 -18.13 -29.03 5.39
C LEU A 308 -18.16 -28.92 3.86
N ARG A 309 -19.29 -28.49 3.28
CA ARG A 309 -19.41 -28.32 1.83
C ARG A 309 -18.52 -27.19 1.33
N PHE A 310 -18.51 -26.06 2.06
CA PHE A 310 -17.62 -24.95 1.77
C PHE A 310 -16.15 -25.40 1.86
N TRP A 311 -15.74 -25.98 2.98
CA TRP A 311 -14.34 -26.35 3.18
C TRP A 311 -13.87 -27.45 2.22
N HIS A 312 -14.74 -28.39 1.86
CA HIS A 312 -14.42 -29.39 0.86
C HIS A 312 -14.11 -28.76 -0.51
N ALA A 313 -14.99 -27.86 -0.97
CA ALA A 313 -14.86 -27.23 -2.29
C ALA A 313 -13.71 -26.21 -2.35
N GLU A 314 -13.57 -25.37 -1.33
CA GLU A 314 -12.61 -24.27 -1.32
C GLU A 314 -11.20 -24.68 -0.90
N LEU A 315 -11.08 -25.76 -0.11
CA LEU A 315 -9.78 -26.15 0.46
C LEU A 315 -9.44 -27.62 0.24
N GLU A 316 -10.27 -28.58 0.65
CA GLU A 316 -9.86 -29.98 0.68
C GLU A 316 -9.61 -30.54 -0.72
N GLU A 317 -10.53 -30.35 -1.66
CA GLU A 317 -10.41 -30.82 -3.04
C GLU A 317 -9.22 -30.15 -3.77
N PRO A 318 -9.07 -28.81 -3.75
CA PRO A 318 -7.92 -28.18 -4.38
C PRO A 318 -6.59 -28.56 -3.71
N ALA A 319 -6.54 -28.70 -2.39
CA ALA A 319 -5.33 -29.13 -1.67
C ALA A 319 -4.92 -30.55 -2.07
N LEU A 320 -5.89 -31.47 -2.20
CA LEU A 320 -5.63 -32.84 -2.66
C LEU A 320 -5.08 -32.86 -4.10
N LEU A 321 -5.61 -32.03 -5.00
CA LEU A 321 -5.09 -31.94 -6.38
C LEU A 321 -3.65 -31.42 -6.44
N VAL A 322 -3.29 -30.48 -5.56
CA VAL A 322 -1.91 -29.98 -5.45
C VAL A 322 -0.99 -31.06 -4.88
N LEU A 323 -1.40 -31.74 -3.81
CA LEU A 323 -0.59 -32.79 -3.18
C LEU A 323 -0.41 -34.02 -4.08
N ALA A 324 -1.45 -34.37 -4.84
CA ALA A 324 -1.39 -35.40 -5.89
C ALA A 324 -0.54 -34.96 -7.09
N LYS A 325 -0.04 -33.72 -7.11
CA LYS A 325 0.72 -33.10 -8.21
C LYS A 325 -0.03 -33.08 -9.54
N SER A 326 -1.36 -33.17 -9.48
CA SER A 326 -2.24 -33.09 -10.65
C SER A 326 -2.36 -31.65 -11.16
N THR A 327 -2.19 -30.67 -10.26
CA THR A 327 -2.24 -29.23 -10.58
C THR A 327 -1.17 -28.47 -9.81
N LYS A 328 -0.67 -27.35 -10.38
CA LYS A 328 0.24 -26.44 -9.68
C LYS A 328 -0.53 -25.47 -8.80
N MET A 329 0.03 -25.14 -7.63
CA MET A 329 -0.54 -24.18 -6.69
C MET A 329 -0.90 -22.84 -7.35
N GLU A 330 0.00 -22.32 -8.18
CA GLU A 330 -0.14 -21.04 -8.91
C GLU A 330 -1.36 -20.99 -9.84
N LYS A 331 -1.93 -22.14 -10.23
CA LYS A 331 -3.11 -22.22 -11.10
C LYS A 331 -4.42 -22.25 -10.30
N ILE A 332 -4.35 -22.64 -9.03
CA ILE A 332 -5.51 -22.80 -8.15
C ILE A 332 -5.67 -21.58 -7.25
N VAL A 333 -4.56 -21.11 -6.68
CA VAL A 333 -4.55 -19.93 -5.84
C VAL A 333 -4.96 -18.74 -6.70
N GLY A 334 -5.96 -18.02 -6.21
CA GLY A 334 -6.48 -16.82 -6.83
C GLY A 334 -5.71 -15.58 -6.37
N ASP A 335 -6.03 -14.46 -7.00
CA ASP A 335 -5.39 -13.17 -6.71
C ASP A 335 -6.05 -12.41 -5.54
N ASP A 336 -7.11 -12.96 -4.93
CA ASP A 336 -7.96 -12.32 -3.92
C ASP A 336 -7.36 -12.25 -2.51
N ALA A 337 -6.38 -13.10 -2.18
CA ALA A 337 -5.74 -13.10 -0.85
C ALA A 337 -4.24 -13.46 -0.94
N PRO A 338 -3.39 -12.56 -1.47
CA PRO A 338 -1.98 -12.87 -1.67
C PRO A 338 -1.23 -12.97 -0.34
N VAL A 339 -0.34 -13.95 -0.19
CA VAL A 339 0.49 -14.16 1.02
C VAL A 339 1.91 -13.61 0.87
N GLU A 340 2.50 -13.09 1.95
CA GLU A 340 3.89 -12.63 1.92
C GLU A 340 4.82 -13.84 1.68
N SER A 341 5.65 -13.77 0.64
CA SER A 341 6.58 -14.86 0.34
C SER A 341 7.67 -14.95 1.42
N LEU A 342 7.77 -16.10 2.09
CA LEU A 342 8.92 -16.44 2.93
C LEU A 342 10.15 -16.53 2.03
N LYS A 343 10.87 -15.43 1.85
CA LYS A 343 12.25 -15.50 1.37
C LYS A 343 13.02 -16.28 2.45
N GLN A 344 13.36 -17.52 2.15
CA GLN A 344 14.25 -18.31 3.01
C GLN A 344 15.51 -17.49 3.25
N ALA A 345 15.69 -17.02 4.49
CA ALA A 345 16.97 -16.50 4.91
C ALA A 345 17.96 -17.67 4.81
N ALA A 346 18.85 -17.61 3.83
CA ALA A 346 19.96 -18.53 3.78
C ALA A 346 20.74 -18.41 5.11
N PRO A 347 21.24 -19.52 5.69
CA PRO A 347 22.07 -19.47 6.88
C PRO A 347 23.24 -18.52 6.62
N LEU A 348 23.44 -17.56 7.53
CA LEU A 348 24.60 -16.69 7.53
C LEU A 348 25.82 -17.51 7.94
N ASP A 349 26.42 -18.23 6.98
CA ASP A 349 27.77 -18.75 7.16
C ASP A 349 28.74 -17.58 7.06
N GLY A 350 29.39 -17.30 8.19
CA GLY A 350 30.43 -16.29 8.33
C GLY A 350 31.64 -16.63 7.48
N ARG A 351 31.64 -16.15 6.23
CA ARG A 351 32.87 -15.94 5.46
C ARG A 351 32.91 -14.51 4.98
N VAL A 352 33.82 -13.75 5.58
CA VAL A 352 34.24 -12.42 5.15
C VAL A 352 34.73 -12.54 3.71
N ALA A 353 34.00 -11.94 2.76
CA ALA A 353 34.45 -11.77 1.39
C ALA A 353 34.38 -10.29 1.03
N GLN A 354 35.52 -9.79 0.58
CA GLN A 354 35.80 -8.40 0.21
C GLN A 354 34.92 -7.91 -0.96
N GLY A 355 34.84 -6.59 -1.05
CA GLY A 355 33.88 -5.85 -1.87
C GLY A 355 33.84 -6.17 -3.36
N GLY A 356 32.68 -5.90 -3.94
CA GLY A 356 32.55 -5.50 -5.34
C GLY A 356 31.37 -6.12 -6.10
N GLY A 357 30.44 -5.27 -6.56
CA GLY A 357 29.69 -5.51 -7.80
C GLY A 357 28.19 -5.80 -7.65
N ALA A 358 27.38 -4.86 -8.14
CA ALA A 358 25.93 -4.92 -8.20
C ALA A 358 25.39 -6.15 -8.97
N ASN A 359 24.45 -6.89 -8.36
CA ASN A 359 23.75 -7.99 -9.02
C ASN A 359 22.68 -7.45 -10.00
N LYS A 360 23.03 -7.36 -11.28
CA LYS A 360 22.06 -7.25 -12.38
C LYS A 360 21.26 -8.55 -12.49
N ARG A 361 19.93 -8.44 -12.44
CA ARG A 361 18.97 -9.49 -12.81
C ARG A 361 19.34 -10.09 -14.19
N LYS A 362 19.47 -11.41 -14.26
CA LYS A 362 19.66 -12.16 -15.52
C LYS A 362 18.50 -11.89 -16.48
N GLN A 363 18.80 -11.19 -17.57
CA GLN A 363 18.00 -11.22 -18.79
C GLN A 363 18.04 -12.64 -19.37
N LEU A 364 16.86 -13.26 -19.49
CA LEU A 364 16.63 -14.36 -20.39
C LEU A 364 16.73 -13.83 -21.82
N GLY A 365 17.86 -14.06 -22.49
CA GLY A 365 17.97 -13.81 -23.93
C GLY A 365 19.33 -13.30 -24.39
N LEU A 366 20.31 -14.21 -24.49
CA LEU A 366 21.22 -14.38 -25.63
C LEU A 366 22.16 -15.55 -25.28
N ARG A 367 22.17 -16.62 -26.09
CA ARG A 367 23.16 -17.71 -25.96
C ARG A 367 24.48 -17.23 -26.57
N GLU A 368 25.21 -16.39 -25.85
CA GLU A 368 26.55 -15.97 -26.26
C GLU A 368 27.53 -17.13 -26.06
N HIS A 369 28.20 -17.51 -27.16
CA HIS A 369 29.36 -18.39 -27.12
C HIS A 369 30.56 -17.54 -26.75
N ARG A 370 31.16 -17.81 -25.58
CA ARG A 370 32.45 -17.22 -25.22
C ARG A 370 33.54 -18.10 -25.82
N VAL A 371 34.25 -17.56 -26.80
CA VAL A 371 35.39 -18.20 -27.46
C VAL A 371 36.66 -17.55 -26.92
N GLY A 372 37.66 -18.35 -26.55
CA GLY A 372 38.96 -17.86 -26.10
C GLY A 372 39.86 -17.50 -27.28
N ASP A 373 41.04 -16.97 -26.98
CA ASP A 373 42.03 -16.58 -28.00
C ASP A 373 42.53 -17.78 -28.83
N ASP A 374 42.34 -19.01 -28.32
CA ASP A 374 42.64 -20.28 -28.97
C ASP A 374 41.55 -20.76 -29.93
N GLY A 375 40.48 -19.97 -30.12
CA GLY A 375 39.36 -20.31 -30.99
C GLY A 375 38.42 -21.39 -30.43
N ASN A 376 38.60 -21.82 -29.18
CA ASN A 376 37.75 -22.82 -28.52
C ASN A 376 36.75 -22.18 -27.55
N LEU A 377 35.67 -22.88 -27.22
CA LEU A 377 34.69 -22.41 -26.23
C LEU A 377 35.32 -22.40 -24.84
N THR A 378 35.21 -21.27 -24.14
CA THR A 378 35.62 -21.18 -22.73
C THR A 378 34.46 -21.53 -21.78
N HIS A 379 33.22 -21.41 -22.26
CA HIS A 379 32.01 -21.64 -21.48
C HIS A 379 30.96 -22.46 -22.25
N ASN A 380 30.15 -23.22 -21.52
CA ASN A 380 29.01 -23.94 -22.10
C ASN A 380 27.82 -23.02 -22.40
N ARG A 381 26.77 -23.58 -23.03
CA ARG A 381 25.56 -22.82 -23.43
C ARG A 381 24.77 -22.20 -22.27
N ARG A 382 25.07 -22.58 -21.03
CA ARG A 382 24.45 -22.05 -19.79
C ARG A 382 25.39 -21.07 -19.06
N GLY A 383 26.55 -20.77 -19.63
CA GLY A 383 27.53 -19.84 -19.07
C GLY A 383 28.43 -20.43 -17.98
N ALA A 384 28.52 -21.76 -17.85
CA ALA A 384 29.48 -22.38 -16.94
C ALA A 384 30.84 -22.56 -17.64
N SER A 385 31.95 -22.31 -16.93
CA SER A 385 33.32 -22.46 -17.46
C SER A 385 33.65 -23.93 -17.76
N LEU A 386 34.49 -24.15 -18.77
CA LEU A 386 34.98 -25.49 -19.12
C LEU A 386 36.31 -25.77 -18.43
N CYS A 387 36.49 -27.01 -17.95
CA CYS A 387 37.73 -27.44 -17.30
C CYS A 387 38.87 -27.48 -18.32
N SER A 388 39.94 -26.72 -18.11
CA SER A 388 41.13 -26.70 -18.98
C SER A 388 41.89 -28.03 -18.95
N GLY A 389 42.01 -28.64 -17.76
CA GLY A 389 42.63 -29.95 -17.59
C GLY A 389 41.88 -31.05 -18.35
N PHE A 390 40.55 -31.00 -18.38
CA PHE A 390 39.74 -31.92 -19.19
C PHE A 390 39.97 -31.70 -20.69
N GLN A 391 40.11 -30.45 -21.15
CA GLN A 391 40.40 -30.17 -22.57
C GLN A 391 41.72 -30.78 -23.05
N GLN A 392 42.70 -30.86 -22.16
CA GLN A 392 44.05 -31.37 -22.41
C GLN A 392 44.20 -32.86 -22.07
N GLY A 393 43.13 -33.53 -21.62
CA GLY A 393 43.17 -34.95 -21.20
C GLY A 393 43.86 -35.20 -19.85
N GLN A 394 44.17 -34.16 -19.09
CA GLN A 394 44.89 -34.22 -17.80
C GLN A 394 43.95 -34.31 -16.59
N CYS A 395 42.63 -34.14 -16.79
CA CYS A 395 41.61 -34.27 -15.75
C CYS A 395 40.51 -35.23 -16.22
N LEU A 396 40.31 -36.33 -15.51
CA LEU A 396 39.38 -37.41 -15.89
C LEU A 396 38.20 -37.55 -14.92
N GLU A 397 38.35 -37.07 -13.69
CA GLU A 397 37.36 -37.25 -12.63
C GLU A 397 36.35 -36.10 -12.58
N ARG A 398 35.06 -36.45 -12.65
CA ARG A 398 33.93 -35.53 -12.53
C ARG A 398 32.95 -36.00 -11.47
N ASP A 399 32.21 -35.06 -10.88
CA ASP A 399 31.12 -35.37 -9.97
C ASP A 399 29.84 -35.85 -10.71
N ARG A 400 28.82 -36.23 -9.94
CA ARG A 400 27.49 -36.64 -10.45
C ARG A 400 26.73 -35.56 -11.23
N TRP A 401 27.21 -34.31 -11.24
CA TRP A 401 26.63 -33.18 -11.96
C TRP A 401 27.52 -32.70 -13.13
N GLY A 402 28.59 -33.43 -13.44
CA GLY A 402 29.52 -33.13 -14.53
C GLY A 402 30.52 -32.00 -14.25
N ASN A 403 30.71 -31.62 -12.98
CA ASN A 403 31.78 -30.69 -12.58
C ASN A 403 33.11 -31.44 -12.38
N CYS A 404 34.22 -30.76 -12.64
CA CYS A 404 35.56 -31.18 -12.32
C CYS A 404 35.69 -31.40 -10.80
N VAL A 405 36.21 -32.56 -10.39
CA VAL A 405 36.42 -32.85 -8.96
C VAL A 405 37.53 -31.98 -8.35
N ARG A 406 38.51 -31.55 -9.17
CA ARG A 406 39.65 -30.75 -8.67
C ARG A 406 39.27 -29.32 -8.28
N ASP A 407 38.35 -28.70 -9.00
CA ASP A 407 37.94 -27.31 -8.74
C ASP A 407 36.47 -27.16 -8.29
N GLY A 408 35.67 -28.22 -8.40
CA GLY A 408 34.28 -28.27 -7.95
C GLY A 408 33.29 -27.45 -8.77
N HIS A 409 33.70 -26.78 -9.86
CA HIS A 409 32.81 -25.84 -10.56
C HIS A 409 32.96 -25.81 -12.10
N SER A 410 34.14 -26.11 -12.65
CA SER A 410 34.30 -26.15 -14.10
C SER A 410 33.70 -27.42 -14.68
N LYS A 411 33.20 -27.39 -15.92
CA LYS A 411 32.51 -28.53 -16.54
C LYS A 411 33.46 -29.39 -17.37
N HIS A 412 33.30 -30.72 -17.25
CA HIS A 412 33.92 -31.71 -18.14
C HIS A 412 33.10 -31.82 -19.43
N GLN A 413 33.15 -30.75 -20.24
CA GLN A 413 32.51 -30.67 -21.55
C GLN A 413 33.55 -30.18 -22.57
N CYS A 414 33.57 -30.78 -23.75
CA CYS A 414 34.51 -30.46 -24.82
C CYS A 414 34.37 -29.00 -25.28
N ALA A 415 35.48 -28.28 -25.39
CA ALA A 415 35.51 -26.89 -25.85
C ALA A 415 35.17 -26.72 -27.36
N LYS A 416 35.07 -27.81 -28.12
CA LYS A 416 34.71 -27.78 -29.55
C LYS A 416 33.26 -28.21 -29.80
N CYS A 417 32.77 -29.25 -29.11
CA CYS A 417 31.44 -29.79 -29.40
C CYS A 417 30.49 -29.81 -28.18
N LEU A 418 30.98 -29.47 -26.99
CA LEU A 418 30.30 -29.54 -25.69
C LEU A 418 29.85 -30.95 -25.28
N ALA A 419 30.40 -32.00 -25.89
CA ALA A 419 30.17 -33.37 -25.47
C ALA A 419 30.93 -33.67 -24.16
N GLU A 420 30.42 -34.59 -23.36
CA GLU A 420 30.95 -34.90 -22.01
C GLU A 420 31.92 -36.08 -22.00
N ASP A 421 32.08 -36.77 -23.13
CA ASP A 421 32.88 -37.97 -23.29
C ASP A 421 34.37 -37.69 -23.55
N HIS A 422 34.71 -36.51 -24.09
CA HIS A 422 36.07 -36.19 -24.49
C HIS A 422 36.44 -34.70 -24.35
N GLY A 423 37.73 -34.42 -24.22
CA GLY A 423 38.29 -33.05 -24.23
C GLY A 423 38.61 -32.53 -25.64
N ALA A 424 38.89 -31.23 -25.77
CA ALA A 424 39.20 -30.61 -27.06
C ALA A 424 40.42 -31.22 -27.80
N ALA A 425 41.40 -31.76 -27.08
CA ALA A 425 42.61 -32.36 -27.63
C ALA A 425 42.34 -33.60 -28.50
N VAL A 426 41.31 -34.38 -28.17
CA VAL A 426 40.93 -35.63 -28.86
C VAL A 426 39.60 -35.51 -29.59
N CYS A 427 39.08 -34.29 -29.72
CA CYS A 427 37.80 -34.05 -30.39
C CYS A 427 37.94 -34.21 -31.91
N PRO A 428 37.07 -34.98 -32.58
CA PRO A 428 37.08 -35.13 -34.03
C PRO A 428 36.58 -33.89 -34.78
N SER A 429 36.07 -32.87 -34.06
CA SER A 429 35.63 -31.61 -34.67
C SER A 429 36.82 -30.67 -34.89
N SER A 430 36.91 -30.08 -36.09
CA SER A 430 37.95 -29.10 -36.43
C SER A 430 37.79 -27.74 -35.75
N GLY A 431 36.65 -27.48 -35.07
CA GLY A 431 36.38 -26.24 -34.36
C GLY A 431 35.04 -26.22 -33.62
N PRO A 432 34.69 -25.11 -32.95
CA PRO A 432 33.48 -24.99 -32.15
C PRO A 432 32.19 -25.08 -32.98
N LYS A 433 31.28 -25.99 -32.61
CA LYS A 433 29.96 -26.13 -33.25
C LYS A 433 29.03 -24.97 -32.86
N MET A 434 28.95 -23.95 -33.71
CA MET A 434 28.01 -22.83 -33.58
C MET A 434 26.56 -23.30 -33.83
N PRO A 435 25.57 -22.85 -33.05
CA PRO A 435 24.17 -23.16 -33.28
C PRO A 435 23.65 -22.43 -34.54
N ARG A 436 22.80 -23.10 -35.32
CA ARG A 436 22.07 -22.48 -36.43
C ARG A 436 21.23 -21.31 -35.91
N THR A 437 21.42 -20.12 -36.47
CA THR A 437 20.64 -18.91 -36.14
C THR A 437 19.17 -19.12 -36.49
N PHE A 438 18.30 -18.93 -35.50
CA PHE A 438 16.85 -19.01 -35.67
C PHE A 438 16.37 -17.73 -36.37
N LYS A 439 16.13 -17.78 -37.68
CA LYS A 439 15.58 -16.64 -38.45
C LYS A 439 14.10 -16.49 -38.08
N GLY A 440 13.76 -15.43 -37.36
CA GLY A 440 12.41 -15.16 -36.87
C GLY A 440 11.38 -15.13 -38.00
N LYS A 441 10.29 -15.88 -37.85
CA LYS A 441 9.16 -15.90 -38.78
C LYS A 441 8.31 -14.64 -38.53
N GLY A 442 8.37 -13.68 -39.44
CA GLY A 442 7.56 -12.46 -39.40
C GLY A 442 6.06 -12.78 -39.43
N LYS A 443 5.31 -12.15 -38.54
CA LYS A 443 3.84 -12.07 -38.61
C LYS A 443 3.45 -11.24 -39.84
N GLY A 444 3.17 -11.91 -40.95
CA GLY A 444 2.51 -11.32 -42.11
C GLY A 444 0.99 -11.34 -41.91
N GLY A 445 0.39 -10.15 -41.88
CA GLY A 445 -1.06 -9.98 -41.91
C GLY A 445 -1.64 -10.46 -43.24
N GLY A 446 -2.58 -11.42 -43.16
CA GLY A 446 -3.37 -11.88 -44.29
C GLY A 446 -4.79 -11.37 -44.15
N GLY A 447 -5.12 -10.35 -44.95
CA GLY A 447 -6.45 -9.77 -45.03
C GLY A 447 -7.49 -10.75 -45.56
N ARG A 448 -8.67 -10.73 -44.93
CA ARG A 448 -9.90 -11.32 -45.47
C ARG A 448 -10.41 -10.47 -46.64
N LYS A 449 -10.53 -11.05 -47.84
CA LYS A 449 -11.40 -10.56 -48.92
C LYS A 449 -12.02 -11.73 -49.68
N GLY A 450 -13.36 -11.68 -49.83
CA GLY A 450 -14.21 -12.33 -50.85
C GLY A 450 -14.37 -13.85 -50.73
N GLY A 451 -15.54 -14.47 -50.80
CA GLY A 451 -16.79 -14.07 -51.45
C GLY A 451 -17.07 -14.93 -52.69
N LYS A 452 -17.85 -16.01 -52.49
CA LYS A 452 -18.72 -16.79 -53.43
C LYS A 452 -18.56 -16.67 -54.96
N ALA A 453 -18.49 -17.84 -55.63
CA ALA A 453 -19.43 -18.37 -56.68
C ALA A 453 -18.88 -19.73 -57.16
N LYS A 454 -19.61 -20.87 -57.10
CA LYS A 454 -20.66 -21.44 -57.99
C LYS A 454 -20.18 -21.86 -59.40
N SER A 455 -20.77 -22.98 -59.87
CA SER A 455 -20.68 -23.70 -61.16
C SER A 455 -19.37 -24.48 -61.41
N SER A 456 -19.36 -25.75 -61.84
CA SER A 456 -20.39 -26.66 -62.37
C SER A 456 -20.15 -28.09 -61.89
#